data_AF-A0A0Q8J3B9-F1
#
_entry.id   AF-A0A0Q8J3B9-F1
#
_cell.length_a   1.000
_cell.length_b   1.000
_cell.length_c   1.000
_cell.angle_alpha   90.00
_cell.angle_beta   90.00
_cell.angle_gamma   90.00
#
_symmetry.space_group_name_H-M   'P 1'
#
loop_
_entity.id
_entity.type
_entity.pdbx_description
1 polymer ?
#
loop_
_entity_poly.entity_id
_entity_poly.type
_entity_poly.pdbx_seq_one_letter_code
_entity_poly.pdbx_strand_id
1 'polypeptide(L)'
;MIDQRPDTATLLRHALDAIQGARDVEAVRLLKTVLEREPDNLHAQYLLAIQHAQLGLFERAEERLRALLTVVPEFVVARFQLAQLLVMRGTAKDAREWLQPVLVQADPLGAYARGLLAAAEGDRDGACATIEAALRLPQPVPVLADDMRRLCGQLRDSAVA
;
A
#
# COMPACT_ATOMS: atom_id res chain seq x y z
N MET A 1 -36.61 17.61 9.63
CA MET A 1 -35.31 18.26 9.38
C MET A 1 -34.42 17.19 8.76
N ILE A 2 -34.21 17.22 7.45
CA ILE A 2 -33.36 16.22 6.77
C ILE A 2 -31.94 16.51 7.24
N ASP A 3 -31.29 15.55 7.89
CA ASP A 3 -29.87 15.68 8.26
C ASP A 3 -29.07 15.79 6.95
N GLN A 4 -28.64 17.00 6.61
CA GLN A 4 -27.91 17.34 5.37
C GLN A 4 -26.43 16.92 5.45
N ARG A 5 -26.03 16.16 6.48
CA ARG A 5 -24.66 15.67 6.58
C ARG A 5 -24.44 14.62 5.50
N PRO A 6 -23.34 14.71 4.73
CA PRO A 6 -23.00 13.67 3.77
C PRO A 6 -22.90 12.33 4.51
N ASP A 7 -23.45 11.29 3.91
CA ASP A 7 -23.35 9.92 4.39
C ASP A 7 -21.90 9.41 4.30
N THR A 8 -21.62 8.30 4.96
CA THR A 8 -20.25 7.75 5.01
C THR A 8 -19.72 7.40 3.61
N ALA A 9 -20.59 6.92 2.72
CA ALA A 9 -20.23 6.62 1.34
C ALA A 9 -19.80 7.88 0.57
N THR A 10 -20.52 9.00 0.73
CA THR A 10 -20.12 10.29 0.14
C THR A 10 -18.81 10.80 0.73
N LEU A 11 -18.63 10.70 2.05
CA LEU A 11 -17.38 11.09 2.72
C LEU A 11 -16.19 10.27 2.20
N LEU A 12 -16.37 8.97 2.02
CA LEU A 12 -15.34 8.06 1.51
C LEU A 12 -14.99 8.37 0.05
N ARG A 13 -15.98 8.67 -0.79
CA ARG A 13 -15.75 9.13 -2.16
C ARG A 13 -14.98 10.44 -2.21
N HIS A 14 -15.32 11.41 -1.36
CA HIS A 14 -14.58 12.67 -1.26
C HIS A 14 -13.15 12.45 -0.75
N ALA A 15 -12.95 11.51 0.18
CA ALA A 15 -11.62 11.13 0.63
C ALA A 15 -10.78 10.59 -0.54
N LEU A 16 -11.34 9.71 -1.37
CA LEU A 16 -10.67 9.19 -2.56
C LEU A 16 -10.32 10.29 -3.57
N ASP A 17 -11.23 11.24 -3.82
CA ASP A 17 -10.96 12.41 -4.66
C ASP A 17 -9.87 13.31 -4.06
N ALA A 18 -9.83 13.46 -2.74
CA ALA A 18 -8.76 14.18 -2.06
C ALA A 18 -7.40 13.47 -2.21
N ILE A 19 -7.37 12.14 -2.10
CA ILE A 19 -6.16 11.32 -2.34
C ILE A 19 -5.67 11.49 -3.77
N GLN A 20 -6.57 11.39 -4.75
CA GLN A 20 -6.22 11.57 -6.17
C GLN A 20 -5.71 12.98 -6.49
N GLY A 21 -6.25 13.99 -5.78
CA GLY A 21 -5.84 15.38 -5.89
C GLY A 21 -4.61 15.75 -5.05
N ALA A 22 -3.92 14.79 -4.41
CA ALA A 22 -2.79 15.03 -3.50
C ALA A 22 -3.12 16.02 -2.36
N ARG A 23 -4.37 16.03 -1.89
CA ARG A 23 -4.87 16.84 -0.76
C ARG A 23 -4.83 16.02 0.52
N ASP A 24 -3.63 15.67 0.96
CA ASP A 24 -3.41 14.67 2.04
C ASP A 24 -4.12 15.06 3.36
N VAL A 25 -4.06 16.34 3.73
CA VAL A 25 -4.71 16.85 4.96
C VAL A 25 -6.23 16.65 4.90
N GLU A 26 -6.83 16.91 3.74
CA GLU A 26 -8.26 16.73 3.53
C GLU A 26 -8.64 15.24 3.52
N ALA A 27 -7.87 14.42 2.82
CA ALA A 27 -8.06 12.97 2.79
C ALA A 27 -8.04 12.37 4.19
N VAL A 28 -7.02 12.68 4.99
CA VAL A 28 -6.90 12.21 6.38
C VAL A 28 -8.09 12.67 7.23
N ARG A 29 -8.51 13.94 7.11
CA ARG A 29 -9.65 14.47 7.86
C ARG A 29 -10.94 13.72 7.50
N LEU A 30 -11.23 13.55 6.21
CA LEU A 30 -12.42 12.87 5.73
C LEU A 30 -12.45 11.39 6.15
N LEU A 31 -11.32 10.69 6.05
CA LEU A 31 -11.20 9.31 6.51
C LEU A 31 -11.42 9.17 8.01
N LYS A 32 -10.88 10.09 8.82
CA LYS A 32 -11.15 10.11 10.26
C LYS A 32 -12.64 10.30 10.55
N THR A 33 -13.32 11.22 9.85
CA THR A 33 -14.76 11.41 10.00
C THR A 33 -15.56 10.17 9.59
N VAL A 34 -15.14 9.43 8.56
CA VAL A 34 -15.74 8.13 8.22
C VAL A 34 -15.61 7.17 9.41
N LEU A 35 -14.44 7.08 10.01
CA LEU A 35 -14.14 6.14 11.09
C LEU A 35 -14.73 6.53 12.45
N GLU A 36 -15.03 7.82 12.66
CA GLU A 36 -15.82 8.29 13.80
C GLU A 36 -17.27 7.79 13.73
N ARG A 37 -17.81 7.60 12.51
CA ARG A 37 -19.17 7.11 12.27
C ARG A 37 -19.24 5.60 12.15
N GLU A 38 -18.26 5.02 11.47
CA GLU A 38 -18.12 3.59 11.21
C GLU A 38 -16.70 3.15 11.58
N PRO A 39 -16.43 2.89 12.88
CA PRO A 39 -15.11 2.46 13.35
C PRO A 39 -14.59 1.22 12.63
N ASP A 40 -15.49 0.31 12.25
CA ASP A 40 -15.19 -0.96 11.60
C ASP A 40 -15.10 -0.87 10.07
N ASN A 41 -15.12 0.35 9.49
CA ASN A 41 -15.00 0.54 8.06
C ASN A 41 -13.56 0.20 7.60
N LEU A 42 -13.35 -1.06 7.23
CA LEU A 42 -12.06 -1.63 6.83
C LEU A 42 -11.41 -0.86 5.67
N HIS A 43 -12.22 -0.37 4.74
CA HIS A 43 -11.71 0.39 3.60
C HIS A 43 -11.15 1.74 4.03
N ALA A 44 -11.86 2.49 4.88
CA ALA A 44 -11.36 3.72 5.46
C ALA A 44 -10.18 3.49 6.41
N GLN A 45 -10.16 2.36 7.12
CA GLN A 45 -9.02 1.97 7.95
C GLN A 45 -7.75 1.82 7.12
N TYR A 46 -7.85 1.03 6.04
CA TYR A 46 -6.80 0.80 5.06
C TYR A 46 -6.34 2.11 4.41
N LEU A 47 -7.25 2.89 3.82
CA LEU A 47 -6.89 4.14 3.12
C LEU A 47 -6.16 5.12 4.04
N LEU A 48 -6.58 5.25 5.30
CA LEU A 48 -5.90 6.14 6.23
C LEU A 48 -4.50 5.64 6.59
N ALA A 49 -4.30 4.32 6.64
CA ALA A 49 -2.95 3.76 6.84
C ALA A 49 -2.03 4.10 5.67
N ILE A 50 -2.53 3.99 4.42
CA ILE A 50 -1.78 4.38 3.22
C ILE A 50 -1.48 5.88 3.22
N GLN A 51 -2.44 6.72 3.61
CA GLN A 51 -2.23 8.16 3.74
C GLN A 51 -1.20 8.51 4.81
N HIS A 52 -1.18 7.81 5.94
CA HIS A 52 -0.11 7.98 6.93
C HIS A 52 1.25 7.61 6.35
N ALA A 53 1.37 6.53 5.58
CA ALA A 53 2.62 6.14 4.94
C ALA A 53 3.11 7.19 3.93
N GLN A 54 2.21 7.74 3.12
CA GLN A 54 2.54 8.82 2.16
C GLN A 54 3.04 10.09 2.86
N LEU A 55 2.49 10.40 4.03
CA LEU A 55 2.93 11.52 4.87
C LEU A 55 4.21 11.25 5.67
N GLY A 56 4.85 10.08 5.49
CA GLY A 56 6.04 9.67 6.25
C GLY A 56 5.76 9.27 7.70
N LEU A 57 4.49 9.14 8.09
CA LEU A 57 4.06 8.71 9.43
C LEU A 57 4.05 7.18 9.51
N PHE A 58 5.22 6.58 9.30
CA PHE A 58 5.38 5.13 9.10
C PHE A 58 4.92 4.30 10.29
N GLU A 59 5.16 4.74 11.53
CA GLU A 59 4.73 4.03 12.73
C GLU A 59 3.20 3.94 12.81
N ARG A 60 2.50 5.04 12.50
CA ARG A 60 1.03 5.08 12.49
C ARG A 60 0.43 4.23 11.36
N ALA A 61 1.09 4.20 10.21
CA ALA A 61 0.69 3.34 9.10
C ALA A 61 0.82 1.87 9.49
N GLU A 62 1.94 1.49 10.09
CA GLU A 62 2.21 0.13 10.53
C GLU A 62 1.22 -0.35 11.58
N GLU A 63 1.01 0.42 12.65
CA GLU A 63 0.05 0.09 13.72
C GLU A 63 -1.34 -0.20 13.14
N ARG A 64 -1.75 0.63 12.18
CA ARG A 64 -3.08 0.53 11.57
C ARG A 64 -3.21 -0.64 10.61
N LEU A 65 -2.17 -0.94 9.83
CA LEU A 65 -2.14 -2.13 8.98
C LEU A 65 -2.12 -3.42 9.82
N ARG A 66 -1.36 -3.46 10.92
CA ARG A 66 -1.35 -4.60 11.85
C ARG A 66 -2.71 -4.81 12.51
N ALA A 67 -3.36 -3.73 12.97
CA ALA A 67 -4.70 -3.81 13.53
C ALA A 67 -5.72 -4.32 12.50
N LEU A 68 -5.66 -3.80 11.27
CA LEU A 68 -6.51 -4.25 10.17
C LEU A 68 -6.31 -5.74 9.85
N LEU A 69 -5.07 -6.21 9.83
CA LEU A 69 -4.71 -7.62 9.58
C LEU A 69 -5.04 -8.55 10.75
N THR A 70 -5.26 -8.01 11.95
CA THR A 70 -5.79 -8.78 13.08
C THR A 70 -7.26 -9.12 12.86
N VAL A 71 -8.03 -8.21 12.24
CA VAL A 71 -9.45 -8.38 11.94
C VAL A 71 -9.66 -9.14 10.63
N VAL A 72 -8.87 -8.82 9.61
CA VAL A 72 -8.94 -9.44 8.27
C VAL A 72 -7.56 -9.96 7.89
N PRO A 73 -7.15 -11.14 8.40
CA PRO A 73 -5.85 -11.72 8.10
C PRO A 73 -5.64 -11.88 6.60
N GLU A 74 -6.67 -12.30 5.86
CA GLU A 74 -6.63 -12.59 4.42
C GLU A 74 -6.51 -11.34 3.53
N PHE A 75 -6.41 -10.13 4.09
CA PHE A 75 -6.34 -8.91 3.28
C PHE A 75 -4.96 -8.76 2.59
N VAL A 76 -4.82 -9.41 1.44
CA VAL A 76 -3.58 -9.50 0.64
C VAL A 76 -2.95 -8.13 0.38
N VAL A 77 -3.77 -7.13 0.02
CA VAL A 77 -3.26 -5.78 -0.26
C VAL A 77 -2.70 -5.12 1.01
N ALA A 78 -3.34 -5.29 2.17
CA ALA A 78 -2.82 -4.75 3.42
C ALA A 78 -1.53 -5.46 3.87
N ARG A 79 -1.42 -6.78 3.66
CA ARG A 79 -0.18 -7.56 3.88
C ARG A 79 0.97 -7.02 3.02
N PHE A 80 0.71 -6.80 1.73
CA PHE A 80 1.68 -6.22 0.82
C PHE A 80 2.16 -4.84 1.28
N GLN A 81 1.23 -3.96 1.63
CA GLN A 81 1.55 -2.59 2.07
C GLN A 81 2.35 -2.57 3.38
N LEU A 82 2.03 -3.45 4.33
CA LEU A 82 2.81 -3.61 5.56
C LEU A 82 4.23 -4.09 5.25
N ALA A 83 4.38 -5.08 4.37
CA ALA A 83 5.69 -5.55 3.97
C ALA A 83 6.53 -4.48 3.25
N GLN A 84 5.91 -3.72 2.33
CA GLN A 84 6.57 -2.61 1.63
C GLN A 84 7.10 -1.57 2.63
N LEU A 85 6.27 -1.21 3.61
CA LEU A 85 6.63 -0.30 4.69
C LEU A 85 7.81 -0.84 5.52
N LEU A 86 7.81 -2.12 5.88
CA LEU A 86 8.89 -2.77 6.64
C LEU A 86 10.20 -2.81 5.84
N VAL A 87 10.15 -3.09 4.54
CA VAL A 87 11.33 -3.02 3.66
C VAL A 87 11.89 -1.61 3.62
N MET A 88 11.04 -0.58 3.48
CA MET A 88 11.48 0.83 3.48
C MET A 88 12.13 1.24 4.81
N ARG A 89 11.69 0.68 5.95
CA ARG A 89 12.28 0.92 7.28
C ARG A 89 13.55 0.09 7.56
N GLY A 90 13.95 -0.78 6.63
CA GLY A 90 15.11 -1.67 6.79
C GLY A 90 14.85 -2.92 7.62
N THR A 91 13.60 -3.20 8.00
CA THR A 91 13.20 -4.42 8.73
C THR A 91 12.77 -5.54 7.77
N ALA A 92 13.63 -5.82 6.79
CA ALA A 92 13.36 -6.77 5.70
C ALA A 92 13.05 -8.21 6.15
N LYS A 93 13.53 -8.63 7.33
CA LYS A 93 13.24 -9.98 7.87
C LYS A 93 11.74 -10.15 8.14
N ASP A 94 11.10 -9.13 8.72
CA ASP A 94 9.69 -9.17 9.07
C ASP A 94 8.83 -9.10 7.79
N ALA A 95 9.28 -8.35 6.78
CA ALA A 95 8.57 -8.21 5.51
C ALA A 95 8.34 -9.54 4.79
N ARG A 96 9.27 -10.50 4.86
CA ARG A 96 9.14 -11.80 4.17
C ARG A 96 7.91 -12.57 4.65
N GLU A 97 7.65 -12.60 5.95
CA GLU A 97 6.50 -13.31 6.53
C GLU A 97 5.19 -12.70 6.03
N TRP A 98 5.11 -11.38 5.98
CA TRP A 98 3.94 -10.66 5.46
C TRP A 98 3.76 -10.82 3.96
N LEU A 99 4.84 -11.00 3.18
CA LEU A 99 4.76 -11.23 1.74
C LEU A 99 4.34 -12.64 1.36
N GLN A 100 4.61 -13.68 2.17
CA GLN A 100 4.34 -15.08 1.80
C GLN A 100 2.97 -15.30 1.15
N PRO A 101 1.84 -14.78 1.70
CA PRO A 101 0.51 -14.97 1.11
C PRO A 101 0.28 -14.15 -0.18
N VAL A 102 1.10 -13.13 -0.42
CA VAL A 102 1.08 -12.27 -1.62
C VAL A 102 1.92 -12.90 -2.73
N LEU A 103 3.03 -13.57 -2.40
CA LEU A 103 3.96 -14.16 -3.38
C LEU A 103 3.32 -15.23 -4.27
N VAL A 104 2.25 -15.88 -3.81
CA VAL A 104 1.51 -16.91 -4.57
C VAL A 104 0.55 -16.33 -5.61
N GLN A 105 0.29 -15.01 -5.56
CA GLN A 105 -0.61 -14.38 -6.52
C GLN A 105 0.04 -14.34 -7.92
N ALA A 106 -0.73 -14.71 -8.93
CA ALA A 106 -0.33 -14.70 -10.34
C ALA A 106 -0.56 -13.33 -11.02
N ASP A 107 -0.99 -12.34 -10.25
CA ASP A 107 -1.31 -10.99 -10.71
C ASP A 107 -0.09 -10.05 -10.61
N PRO A 108 -0.19 -8.79 -11.08
CA PRO A 108 0.89 -7.82 -10.95
C PRO A 108 1.31 -7.55 -9.50
N LEU A 109 0.39 -7.67 -8.52
CA LEU A 109 0.69 -7.45 -7.11
C LEU A 109 1.62 -8.54 -6.57
N GLY A 110 1.34 -9.81 -6.87
CA GLY A 110 2.21 -10.93 -6.50
C GLY A 110 3.59 -10.84 -7.15
N ALA A 111 3.65 -10.38 -8.40
CA ALA A 111 4.92 -10.15 -9.06
C ALA A 111 5.71 -8.99 -8.43
N TYR A 112 5.02 -7.92 -8.03
CA TYR A 112 5.66 -6.83 -7.30
C TYR A 112 6.17 -7.28 -5.93
N ALA A 113 5.40 -8.09 -5.20
CA ALA A 113 5.82 -8.71 -3.94
C ALA A 113 7.09 -9.56 -4.10
N ARG A 114 7.18 -10.37 -5.17
CA ARG A 114 8.39 -11.15 -5.48
C ARG A 114 9.59 -10.23 -5.77
N GLY A 115 9.39 -9.18 -6.56
CA GLY A 115 10.43 -8.18 -6.84
C GLY A 115 10.91 -7.45 -5.57
N LEU A 116 9.99 -7.06 -4.69
CA LEU A 116 10.30 -6.42 -3.41
C LEU A 116 11.11 -7.34 -2.49
N LEU A 117 10.76 -8.63 -2.42
CA LEU A 117 11.50 -9.60 -1.63
C LEU A 117 12.92 -9.82 -2.18
N ALA A 118 13.05 -10.03 -3.50
CA ALA A 118 14.35 -10.17 -4.15
C ALA A 118 15.24 -8.94 -3.92
N ALA A 119 14.67 -7.73 -4.01
CA ALA A 119 15.36 -6.49 -3.71
C ALA A 119 15.85 -6.44 -2.25
N ALA A 120 15.01 -6.86 -1.31
CA ALA A 120 15.36 -6.93 0.12
C ALA A 120 16.42 -8.00 0.44
N GLU A 121 16.53 -9.04 -0.39
CA GLU A 121 17.56 -10.09 -0.32
C GLU A 121 18.87 -9.70 -1.02
N GLY A 122 18.89 -8.56 -1.73
CA GLY A 122 20.04 -8.06 -2.46
C GLY A 122 20.13 -8.51 -3.92
N ASP A 123 19.19 -9.33 -4.41
CA ASP A 123 19.07 -9.71 -5.82
C ASP A 123 18.36 -8.62 -6.62
N ARG A 124 19.10 -7.54 -6.91
CA ARG A 124 18.59 -6.37 -7.62
C ARG A 124 18.21 -6.67 -9.07
N ASP A 125 19.03 -7.48 -9.74
CA ASP A 125 18.81 -7.83 -11.15
C ASP A 125 17.59 -8.74 -11.30
N GLY A 126 17.45 -9.75 -10.45
CA GLY A 126 16.28 -10.62 -10.41
C GLY A 126 15.00 -9.87 -10.03
N ALA A 127 15.10 -8.93 -9.08
CA ALA A 127 13.98 -8.06 -8.72
C ALA A 127 13.49 -7.23 -9.92
N CYS A 128 14.39 -6.53 -10.62
CA CYS A 128 14.05 -5.75 -11.80
C CYS A 128 13.47 -6.63 -12.93
N ALA A 129 14.08 -7.77 -13.23
CA ALA A 129 13.59 -8.67 -14.27
C ALA A 129 12.15 -9.17 -13.97
N THR A 130 11.87 -9.51 -12.71
CA THR A 130 10.54 -9.93 -12.25
C THR A 130 9.52 -8.81 -12.41
N ILE A 131 9.88 -7.59 -12.01
CA ILE A 131 9.02 -6.40 -12.11
C ILE A 131 8.76 -6.03 -13.58
N GLU A 132 9.77 -6.08 -14.44
CA GLU A 132 9.61 -5.80 -15.86
C GLU A 132 8.72 -6.81 -16.56
N ALA A 133 8.81 -8.10 -16.19
CA ALA A 133 7.86 -9.10 -16.66
C ALA A 133 6.44 -8.80 -16.18
N ALA A 134 6.27 -8.36 -14.92
CA ALA A 134 4.98 -7.97 -14.36
C ALA A 134 4.34 -6.79 -15.12
N LEU A 135 5.15 -5.79 -15.49
CA LEU A 135 4.71 -4.60 -16.21
C LEU A 135 4.18 -4.90 -17.63
N ARG A 136 4.44 -6.10 -18.17
CA ARG A 136 3.87 -6.56 -19.45
C ARG A 136 2.46 -7.16 -19.30
N LEU A 137 2.03 -7.47 -18.08
CA LEU A 137 0.67 -7.94 -17.79
C LEU A 137 -0.31 -6.75 -17.79
N PRO A 138 -1.63 -6.98 -17.95
CA PRO A 138 -2.63 -5.94 -17.75
C PRO A 138 -2.46 -5.26 -16.39
N GLN A 139 -2.41 -3.93 -16.38
CA GLN A 139 -2.22 -3.11 -15.18
C GLN A 139 -3.53 -2.42 -14.80
N PRO A 140 -4.42 -3.10 -14.02
CA PRO A 140 -5.68 -2.49 -13.60
C PRO A 140 -5.49 -1.35 -12.60
N VAL A 141 -4.33 -1.29 -11.94
CA VAL A 141 -3.98 -0.26 -10.95
C VAL A 141 -2.75 0.51 -11.47
N PRO A 142 -2.93 1.68 -12.11
CA PRO A 142 -1.83 2.45 -12.69
C PRO A 142 -0.75 2.83 -11.66
N VAL A 143 -1.18 3.19 -10.44
CA VAL A 143 -0.26 3.53 -9.34
C VAL A 143 0.68 2.38 -9.02
N LEU A 144 0.20 1.13 -9.04
CA LEU A 144 1.02 -0.05 -8.80
C LEU A 144 2.11 -0.20 -9.88
N ALA A 145 1.77 0.08 -11.14
CA ALA A 145 2.74 0.06 -12.23
C ALA A 145 3.79 1.17 -12.09
N ASP A 146 3.41 2.35 -11.63
CA ASP A 146 4.33 3.43 -11.36
C ASP A 146 5.28 3.09 -10.21
N ASP A 147 4.76 2.51 -9.13
CA ASP A 147 5.54 2.05 -7.97
C ASP A 147 6.57 0.98 -8.39
N MET A 148 6.15 0.03 -9.23
CA MET A 148 7.01 -0.98 -9.84
C MET A 148 8.16 -0.36 -10.65
N ARG A 149 7.85 0.60 -11.54
CA ARG A 149 8.89 1.30 -12.34
C ARG A 149 9.86 2.07 -11.45
N ARG A 150 9.36 2.75 -10.42
CA ARG A 150 10.20 3.49 -9.46
C ARG A 150 11.15 2.57 -8.72
N LEU A 151 10.67 1.42 -8.24
CA LEU A 151 11.54 0.44 -7.56
C LEU A 151 12.65 -0.05 -8.49
N CYS A 152 12.33 -0.44 -9.73
CA CYS A 152 13.38 -0.92 -10.63
C CYS A 152 14.39 0.19 -11.02
N GLY A 153 13.95 1.45 -11.16
CA GLY A 153 14.86 2.59 -11.32
C GLY A 153 15.83 2.73 -10.15
N GLN A 154 15.32 2.74 -8.92
CA GLN A 154 16.15 2.84 -7.70
C GLN A 154 17.16 1.70 -7.57
N LEU A 155 16.77 0.47 -7.94
CA LEU A 155 17.65 -0.69 -7.89
C LEU A 155 18.79 -0.61 -8.90
N ARG A 156 18.52 -0.06 -10.08
CA ARG A 156 19.53 0.16 -11.14
C ARG A 156 20.48 1.31 -10.79
N ASP A 157 19.94 2.43 -10.31
CA ASP A 157 20.74 3.62 -9.98
C ASP A 157 21.69 3.33 -8.81
N SER A 158 21.23 2.54 -7.82
CA SER A 158 22.05 2.09 -6.69
C SER A 158 23.19 1.13 -7.08
N ALA A 159 23.24 0.63 -8.31
CA ALA A 159 24.32 -0.23 -8.81
C ALA A 159 25.46 0.56 -9.50
N VAL A 160 25.24 1.85 -9.77
CA VAL A 160 26.19 2.73 -10.49
C VAL A 160 27.02 3.61 -9.52
N ALA A 161 26.73 3.55 -8.21
CA ALA A 161 27.47 4.25 -7.15
C ALA A 161 28.44 3.31 -6.42
#